data_AF-A0AA40EDY2-F1
#
_entry.id   AF-A0AA40EDY2-F1
#
_cell.length_a   1.000
_cell.length_b   1.000
_cell.length_c   1.000
_cell.angle_alpha   90.00
_cell.angle_beta   90.00
_cell.angle_gamma   90.00
#
_symmetry.space_group_name_H-M   'P 1'
#
loop_
_entity.id
_entity.type
_entity.pdbx_description
1 polymer ?
#
loop_
_entity_poly.entity_id
_entity_poly.type
_entity_poly.pdbx_seq_one_letter_code
_entity_poly.pdbx_strand_id
1 'polypeptide(L)'
;MAGLFFFYNFGLFARGGPVAQIALIKDKLVVQDKWITLARFQRVFYVYQILPGPEAAELCMFFGACVRPPLEGVPPPVSLALGIAKTPSFINLFVLGLVAGTLSFGGAYTAIPFIQVEAVLMGAWLPQSVFIDAIAIGNILPAPLVIFATFVGFQGAYLADGSLWNAFARAVVITLGMFFPFFLFTIAGHEFFFDGLCRSVIGVIAVIAMQILKASVEGSLDRLKGEPLGEAIVTTAQVGPAAALYLLPLVALYKFTNKYTALLLVIVNAVAGQFLFRD
;
A
#
# COMPACT_ATOMS: atom_id res chain seq x y z
N MET A 1 18.97 10.79 -17.14
CA MET A 1 18.93 9.35 -16.77
C MET A 1 18.66 9.12 -15.28
N ALA A 2 19.17 9.96 -14.36
CA ALA A 2 19.02 9.76 -12.91
C ALA A 2 17.56 9.63 -12.39
N GLY A 3 16.61 10.42 -12.90
CA GLY A 3 15.22 10.37 -12.39
C GLY A 3 14.40 9.17 -12.76
N LEU A 4 14.56 8.63 -13.97
CA LEU A 4 13.88 7.39 -14.33
C LEU A 4 14.41 6.21 -13.52
N PHE A 5 15.72 6.19 -13.25
CA PHE A 5 16.34 5.20 -12.38
C PHE A 5 15.85 5.31 -10.94
N PHE A 6 15.65 6.53 -10.42
CA PHE A 6 15.06 6.73 -9.10
C PHE A 6 13.62 6.21 -9.04
N PHE A 7 12.74 6.58 -9.96
CA PHE A 7 11.34 6.14 -9.94
C PHE A 7 11.18 4.64 -10.17
N TYR A 8 11.99 4.07 -11.07
CA TYR A 8 12.06 2.62 -11.28
C TYR A 8 12.55 1.88 -10.02
N ASN A 9 13.61 2.37 -9.39
CA ASN A 9 14.10 1.81 -8.12
C ASN A 9 13.16 2.09 -6.95
N PHE A 10 12.42 3.19 -6.96
CA PHE A 10 11.44 3.49 -5.94
C PHE A 10 10.37 2.39 -5.93
N GLY A 11 9.85 1.98 -7.09
CA GLY A 11 8.91 0.85 -7.17
C GLY A 11 9.50 -0.48 -6.65
N LEU A 12 10.79 -0.73 -6.88
CA LEU A 12 11.47 -1.97 -6.46
C LEU A 12 11.92 -1.97 -4.98
N PHE A 13 12.20 -0.80 -4.42
CA PHE A 13 12.85 -0.64 -3.11
C PHE A 13 12.07 0.21 -2.10
N ALA A 14 10.89 0.73 -2.44
CA ALA A 14 10.01 1.44 -1.49
C ALA A 14 9.45 0.46 -0.44
N ARG A 15 10.25 0.19 0.58
CA ARG A 15 9.86 -0.56 1.78
C ARG A 15 9.57 0.43 2.90
N GLY A 16 8.38 0.38 3.46
CA GLY A 16 7.92 1.28 4.53
C GLY A 16 6.48 1.72 4.34
N GLY A 17 5.83 2.18 5.41
CA GLY A 17 4.47 2.71 5.35
C GLY A 17 4.36 4.02 4.53
N PRO A 18 3.14 4.52 4.29
CA PRO A 18 2.90 5.68 3.42
C PRO A 18 3.72 6.92 3.80
N VAL A 19 3.87 7.17 5.10
CA VAL A 19 4.66 8.30 5.64
C VAL A 19 6.14 8.20 5.25
N ALA A 20 6.72 6.99 5.34
CA ALA A 20 8.12 6.75 4.99
C ALA A 20 8.34 6.96 3.49
N GLN A 21 7.41 6.51 2.66
CA GLN A 21 7.45 6.68 1.21
C GLN A 21 7.39 8.16 0.81
N ILE A 22 6.47 8.94 1.39
CA ILE A 22 6.36 10.39 1.13
C ILE A 22 7.62 11.14 1.59
N ALA A 23 8.18 10.77 2.73
CA ALA A 23 9.43 11.36 3.23
C ALA A 23 10.60 11.09 2.27
N LEU A 24 10.69 9.87 1.74
CA LEU A 24 11.70 9.48 0.75
C LEU A 24 11.57 10.26 -0.55
N ILE A 25 10.33 10.42 -1.05
CA ILE A 25 10.02 11.23 -2.24
C ILE A 25 10.45 12.69 -2.01
N LYS A 26 10.11 13.27 -0.84
CA LYS A 26 10.49 14.63 -0.48
C LYS A 26 12.01 14.80 -0.41
N ASP A 27 12.71 13.90 0.29
CA ASP A 27 14.16 13.97 0.45
C ASP A 27 14.86 13.93 -0.92
N LYS A 28 14.47 13.00 -1.78
CA LYS A 28 15.03 12.88 -3.12
C LYS A 28 14.72 14.07 -4.03
N LEU A 29 13.45 14.44 -4.18
CA LEU A 29 13.04 15.47 -5.15
C LEU A 29 13.39 16.90 -4.71
N VAL A 30 13.39 17.17 -3.40
CA VAL A 30 13.56 18.52 -2.85
C VAL A 30 14.96 18.75 -2.30
N VAL A 31 15.51 17.79 -1.55
CA VAL A 31 16.78 17.97 -0.83
C VAL A 31 17.97 17.54 -1.67
N GLN A 32 17.96 16.30 -2.18
CA GLN A 32 19.09 15.74 -2.94
C GLN A 32 19.15 16.28 -4.38
N ASP A 33 18.10 16.03 -5.16
CA ASP A 33 18.11 16.30 -6.60
C ASP A 33 17.64 17.72 -6.96
N LYS A 34 17.01 18.42 -6.01
CA LYS A 34 16.52 19.82 -6.13
C LYS A 34 15.68 20.09 -7.38
N TRP A 35 14.91 19.11 -7.85
CA TRP A 35 14.06 19.27 -9.03
C TRP A 35 12.83 20.14 -8.75
N ILE A 36 12.40 20.19 -7.50
CA ILE A 36 11.16 20.85 -7.10
C ILE A 36 11.42 21.63 -5.81
N THR A 37 10.92 22.87 -5.72
CA THR A 37 11.01 23.66 -4.49
C THR A 37 10.13 23.07 -3.39
N LEU A 38 10.53 23.24 -2.13
CA LEU A 38 9.77 22.78 -0.97
C LEU A 38 8.33 23.32 -0.98
N ALA A 39 8.16 24.60 -1.33
CA ALA A 39 6.85 25.24 -1.43
C ALA A 39 5.95 24.59 -2.50
N ARG A 40 6.51 24.20 -3.64
CA ARG A 40 5.76 23.51 -4.69
C ARG A 40 5.42 22.07 -4.29
N PHE A 41 6.34 21.37 -3.64
CA PHE A 41 6.07 20.04 -3.09
C PHE A 41 4.93 20.07 -2.07
N GLN A 42 4.97 21.00 -1.10
CA GLN A 42 3.95 21.15 -0.07
C GLN A 42 2.57 21.48 -0.65
N ARG A 43 2.47 22.41 -1.62
CA ARG A 43 1.18 22.73 -2.26
C ARG A 43 0.53 21.51 -2.88
N VAL A 44 1.31 20.74 -3.64
CA VAL A 44 0.82 19.51 -4.28
C VAL A 44 0.44 18.49 -3.22
N PHE A 45 1.28 18.30 -2.20
CA PHE A 45 1.00 17.40 -1.09
C PHE A 45 -0.30 17.74 -0.34
N TYR A 46 -0.59 19.02 -0.09
CA TYR A 46 -1.84 19.42 0.54
C TYR A 46 -3.07 19.13 -0.32
N VAL A 47 -2.96 19.26 -1.65
CA VAL A 47 -4.03 18.88 -2.57
C VAL A 47 -4.28 17.37 -2.50
N TYR A 48 -3.23 16.56 -2.51
CA TYR A 48 -3.35 15.10 -2.43
C TYR A 48 -3.88 14.60 -1.08
N GLN A 49 -3.65 15.32 0.02
CA GLN A 49 -4.26 14.97 1.32
C GLN A 49 -5.78 15.18 1.38
N ILE A 50 -6.34 15.95 0.44
CA ILE A 50 -7.80 16.14 0.32
C ILE A 50 -8.42 15.04 -0.55
N LEU A 51 -7.63 14.45 -1.45
CA LEU A 51 -8.09 13.38 -2.33
C LEU A 51 -8.05 12.04 -1.59
N PRO A 52 -9.14 11.26 -1.59
CA PRO A 52 -9.07 9.89 -1.11
C PRO A 52 -8.22 9.08 -2.09
N GLY A 53 -7.12 8.49 -1.63
CA GLY A 53 -6.27 7.65 -2.46
C GLY A 53 -4.90 7.36 -1.85
N PRO A 54 -4.13 6.41 -2.41
CA PRO A 54 -2.75 6.13 -1.98
C PRO A 54 -1.78 7.27 -2.34
N GLU A 55 -1.66 8.24 -1.43
CA GLU A 55 -1.08 9.56 -1.67
C GLU A 55 0.38 9.50 -2.15
N ALA A 56 1.16 8.56 -1.61
CA ALA A 56 2.55 8.37 -1.98
C ALA A 56 2.73 8.01 -3.46
N ALA A 57 1.86 7.14 -4.00
CA ALA A 57 1.93 6.71 -5.40
C ALA A 57 1.50 7.82 -6.35
N GLU A 58 0.46 8.57 -5.99
CA GLU A 58 -0.05 9.67 -6.80
C GLU A 58 0.93 10.84 -6.88
N LEU A 59 1.57 11.20 -5.76
CA LEU A 59 2.66 12.18 -5.74
C LEU A 59 3.83 11.73 -6.64
N CYS A 60 4.17 10.44 -6.56
CA CYS A 60 5.24 9.85 -7.35
C CYS A 60 4.94 9.95 -8.86
N MET A 61 3.72 9.59 -9.28
CA MET A 61 3.27 9.70 -10.67
C MET A 61 3.23 11.16 -11.15
N PHE A 62 2.68 12.07 -10.35
CA PHE A 62 2.56 13.48 -10.70
C PHE A 62 3.94 14.15 -10.87
N PHE A 63 4.84 13.94 -9.91
CA PHE A 63 6.18 14.49 -9.99
C PHE A 63 7.02 13.80 -11.06
N GLY A 64 6.83 12.50 -11.29
CA GLY A 64 7.40 11.78 -12.42
C GLY A 64 7.05 12.43 -13.76
N ALA A 65 5.77 12.78 -13.96
CA ALA A 65 5.29 13.46 -15.17
C ALA A 65 5.77 14.92 -15.28
N CYS A 66 5.92 15.63 -14.15
CA CYS A 66 6.42 17.02 -14.16
C CYS A 66 7.92 17.14 -14.46
N VAL A 67 8.70 16.09 -14.18
CA VAL A 67 10.17 16.10 -14.28
C VAL A 67 10.67 15.79 -15.71
N ARG A 68 9.85 15.23 -16.59
CA ARG A 68 10.18 15.02 -18.01
C ARG A 68 8.92 15.01 -18.90
N PRO A 69 8.95 15.58 -20.12
CA PRO A 69 7.95 15.27 -21.15
C PRO A 69 7.96 13.76 -21.46
N PRO A 70 6.85 13.19 -21.97
CA PRO A 70 6.77 11.78 -22.29
C PRO A 70 7.94 11.39 -23.19
N LEU A 71 8.73 10.42 -22.74
CA LEU A 71 9.87 9.86 -23.46
C LEU A 71 9.43 9.45 -24.88
N GLU A 72 10.21 9.84 -25.89
CA GLU A 72 10.12 9.39 -27.31
C GLU A 72 10.37 7.86 -27.49
N GLY A 73 10.16 7.06 -26.46
CA GLY A 73 10.33 5.61 -26.47
C GLY A 73 9.63 4.87 -25.34
N VAL A 74 8.82 5.57 -24.50
CA VAL A 74 7.87 4.86 -23.63
C VAL A 74 6.73 4.45 -24.53
N PRO A 75 6.45 3.14 -24.65
CA PRO A 75 5.42 2.70 -25.55
C PRO A 75 4.09 3.29 -25.04
N PRO A 76 3.25 3.83 -25.95
CA PRO A 76 2.02 4.53 -25.57
C PRO A 76 1.15 3.59 -24.74
N PRO A 77 0.21 4.07 -23.90
CA PRO A 77 -0.68 3.19 -23.12
C PRO A 77 -1.29 2.06 -23.96
N VAL A 78 -1.56 2.33 -25.24
CA VAL A 78 -2.04 1.36 -26.25
C VAL A 78 -1.13 0.13 -26.42
N SER A 79 0.15 0.17 -26.04
CA SER A 79 1.04 -0.99 -26.07
C SER A 79 0.73 -2.03 -25.01
N LEU A 80 0.00 -1.66 -23.95
CA LEU A 80 -0.54 -2.61 -22.97
C LEU A 80 -1.78 -3.34 -23.51
N ALA A 81 -2.30 -2.93 -24.66
CA ALA A 81 -3.52 -3.49 -25.17
C ALA A 81 -3.29 -4.91 -25.70
N LEU A 82 -4.13 -5.81 -25.23
CA LEU A 82 -4.22 -7.18 -25.71
C LEU A 82 -5.42 -7.34 -26.67
N GLY A 83 -6.29 -6.33 -26.76
CA GLY A 83 -7.47 -6.32 -27.63
C GLY A 83 -8.54 -7.32 -27.17
N ILE A 84 -8.56 -7.62 -25.88
CA ILE A 84 -9.38 -8.64 -25.24
C ILE A 84 -10.82 -8.16 -25.06
N ALA A 85 -11.01 -6.87 -24.75
CA ALA A 85 -12.32 -6.32 -24.41
C ALA A 85 -12.78 -5.22 -25.38
N LYS A 86 -12.89 -5.57 -26.67
CA LYS A 86 -13.43 -4.67 -27.71
C LYS A 86 -14.89 -4.26 -27.47
N THR A 87 -15.66 -5.08 -26.77
CA THR A 87 -17.07 -4.81 -26.41
C THR A 87 -17.34 -5.25 -24.97
N PRO A 88 -18.31 -4.63 -24.27
CA PRO A 88 -18.69 -4.99 -22.90
C PRO A 88 -19.57 -6.25 -22.87
N SER A 89 -19.12 -7.33 -23.52
CA SER A 89 -19.76 -8.64 -23.46
C SER A 89 -19.41 -9.35 -22.14
N PHE A 90 -20.23 -10.32 -21.72
CA PHE A 90 -19.99 -11.09 -20.49
C PHE A 90 -18.60 -11.74 -20.47
N ILE A 91 -18.22 -12.39 -21.56
CA ILE A 91 -16.92 -13.10 -21.67
C ILE A 91 -15.78 -12.09 -21.67
N ASN A 92 -15.90 -11.01 -22.44
CA ASN A 92 -14.84 -10.00 -22.53
C ASN A 92 -14.58 -9.33 -21.19
N LEU A 93 -15.64 -9.00 -20.44
CA LEU A 93 -15.51 -8.41 -19.10
C LEU A 93 -14.95 -9.40 -18.08
N PHE A 94 -15.32 -10.69 -18.18
CA PHE A 94 -14.72 -11.72 -17.34
C PHE A 94 -13.22 -11.87 -17.60
N VAL A 95 -12.80 -11.96 -18.86
CA VAL A 95 -11.38 -12.11 -19.23
C VAL A 95 -10.60 -10.83 -18.94
N LEU A 96 -11.19 -9.66 -19.17
CA LEU A 96 -10.61 -8.38 -18.76
C LEU A 96 -10.35 -8.35 -17.26
N GLY A 97 -11.35 -8.74 -16.46
CA GLY A 97 -11.22 -8.89 -15.02
C GLY A 97 -10.14 -9.90 -14.65
N LEU A 98 -10.14 -11.08 -15.28
CA LEU A 98 -9.18 -12.15 -15.03
C LEU A 98 -7.74 -11.68 -15.25
N VAL A 99 -7.47 -11.04 -16.39
CA VAL A 99 -6.15 -10.54 -16.75
C VAL A 99 -5.76 -9.39 -15.82
N ALA A 100 -6.63 -8.40 -15.61
CA ALA A 100 -6.39 -7.30 -14.68
C ALA A 100 -6.12 -7.80 -13.25
N GLY A 101 -6.84 -8.84 -12.81
CA GLY A 101 -6.66 -9.50 -11.52
C GLY A 101 -5.33 -10.23 -11.41
N THR A 102 -4.90 -10.92 -12.47
CA THR A 102 -3.55 -11.52 -12.50
C THR A 102 -2.44 -10.48 -12.55
N LEU A 103 -2.67 -9.33 -13.18
CA LEU A 103 -1.70 -8.23 -13.27
C LEU A 103 -1.69 -7.36 -12.00
N SER A 104 -2.59 -7.61 -11.04
CA SER A 104 -2.71 -6.86 -9.78
C SER A 104 -1.66 -7.21 -8.73
N PHE A 105 -0.64 -8.03 -9.05
CA PHE A 105 0.54 -8.21 -8.16
C PHE A 105 1.26 -6.88 -7.86
N GLY A 106 1.06 -5.83 -8.66
CA GLY A 106 1.52 -4.46 -8.42
C GLY A 106 0.47 -3.51 -7.80
N GLY A 107 -0.65 -4.04 -7.30
CA GLY A 107 -1.77 -3.27 -6.77
C GLY A 107 -2.70 -2.72 -7.86
N ALA A 108 -3.75 -1.99 -7.45
CA ALA A 108 -4.76 -1.48 -8.38
C ALA A 108 -4.21 -0.51 -9.44
N TYR A 109 -3.04 0.09 -9.20
CA TYR A 109 -2.38 1.02 -10.11
C TYR A 109 -1.85 0.40 -11.40
N THR A 110 -1.59 -0.92 -11.41
CA THR A 110 -1.25 -1.63 -12.66
C THR A 110 -2.51 -1.96 -13.47
N ALA A 111 -3.64 -2.20 -12.78
CA ALA A 111 -4.91 -2.51 -13.41
C ALA A 111 -5.55 -1.28 -14.09
N ILE A 112 -5.37 -0.07 -13.53
CA ILE A 112 -5.93 1.18 -14.09
C ILE A 112 -5.55 1.40 -15.56
N PRO A 113 -4.25 1.51 -15.94
CA PRO A 113 -3.88 1.76 -17.32
C PRO A 113 -4.28 0.61 -18.25
N PHE A 114 -4.26 -0.63 -17.76
CA PHE A 114 -4.68 -1.78 -18.55
C PHE A 114 -6.18 -1.74 -18.89
N ILE A 115 -7.04 -1.53 -17.89
CA ILE A 115 -8.49 -1.41 -18.10
C ILE A 115 -8.81 -0.15 -18.91
N GLN A 116 -8.12 0.97 -18.69
CA GLN A 116 -8.30 2.19 -19.47
C GLN A 116 -8.05 1.94 -20.96
N VAL A 117 -6.97 1.23 -21.28
CA VAL A 117 -6.58 0.95 -22.66
C VAL A 117 -7.61 0.05 -23.33
N GLU A 118 -8.06 -1.00 -22.66
CA GLU A 118 -9.05 -1.93 -23.20
C GLU A 118 -10.45 -1.30 -23.29
N ALA A 119 -10.90 -0.56 -22.28
CA ALA A 119 -12.25 -0.03 -22.19
C ALA A 119 -12.46 1.30 -22.93
N VAL A 120 -11.50 2.21 -22.81
CA VAL A 120 -11.62 3.59 -23.31
C VAL A 120 -10.91 3.78 -24.64
N LEU A 121 -9.65 3.32 -24.75
CA LEU A 121 -8.82 3.62 -25.93
C LEU A 121 -9.09 2.65 -27.10
N MET A 122 -9.07 1.35 -26.86
CA MET A 122 -9.28 0.32 -27.90
C MET A 122 -10.75 -0.05 -28.07
N GLY A 123 -11.44 -0.35 -26.97
CA GLY A 123 -12.83 -0.78 -27.01
C GLY A 123 -13.80 0.37 -27.28
N ALA A 124 -13.42 1.61 -26.95
CA ALA A 124 -14.20 2.83 -27.15
C ALA A 124 -15.66 2.75 -26.65
N TRP A 125 -15.95 1.83 -25.72
CA TRP A 125 -17.30 1.61 -25.17
C TRP A 125 -17.51 2.33 -23.85
N LEU A 126 -16.44 2.86 -23.24
CA LEU A 126 -16.52 3.71 -22.05
C LEU A 126 -15.85 5.06 -22.32
N PRO A 127 -16.53 6.19 -22.10
CA PRO A 127 -15.90 7.51 -22.20
C PRO A 127 -14.89 7.74 -21.07
N GLN A 128 -13.83 8.49 -21.37
CA GLN A 128 -12.75 8.79 -20.43
C GLN A 128 -13.25 9.49 -19.16
N SER A 129 -14.22 10.40 -19.26
CA SER A 129 -14.80 11.08 -18.09
C SER A 129 -15.40 10.08 -17.10
N VAL A 130 -16.20 9.14 -17.59
CA VAL A 130 -16.87 8.17 -16.73
C VAL A 130 -15.92 7.10 -16.20
N PHE A 131 -14.83 6.82 -16.93
CA PHE A 131 -13.74 6.01 -16.39
C PHE A 131 -13.08 6.68 -15.17
N ILE A 132 -12.83 7.99 -15.23
CA ILE A 132 -12.30 8.74 -14.08
C ILE A 132 -13.31 8.78 -12.93
N ASP A 133 -14.61 8.93 -13.23
CA ASP A 133 -15.66 8.87 -12.21
C ASP A 133 -15.70 7.51 -11.51
N ALA A 134 -15.51 6.41 -12.23
CA ALA A 134 -15.43 5.06 -11.65
C ALA A 134 -14.25 4.90 -10.67
N ILE A 135 -13.09 5.50 -10.99
CA ILE A 135 -11.93 5.55 -10.08
C ILE A 135 -12.25 6.41 -8.85
N ALA A 136 -12.88 7.57 -9.04
CA ALA A 136 -13.25 8.44 -7.93
C ALA A 136 -14.22 7.75 -6.96
N ILE A 137 -15.26 7.07 -7.47
CA ILE A 137 -16.20 6.28 -6.67
C ILE A 137 -15.46 5.14 -5.94
N GLY A 138 -14.53 4.46 -6.63
CA GLY A 138 -13.70 3.41 -6.04
C GLY A 138 -12.87 3.88 -4.84
N ASN A 139 -12.41 5.13 -4.83
CA ASN A 139 -11.65 5.72 -3.73
C ASN A 139 -12.53 6.21 -2.57
N ILE A 140 -13.78 6.61 -2.83
CA ILE A 140 -14.72 7.03 -1.79
C ILE A 140 -15.15 5.84 -0.92
N LEU A 141 -15.23 4.65 -1.50
CA LEU A 141 -15.59 3.44 -0.78
C LEU A 141 -14.40 2.93 0.05
N PRO A 142 -14.59 2.50 1.30
CA PRO A 142 -13.56 1.85 2.11
C PRO A 142 -13.29 0.43 1.60
N ALA A 143 -12.77 0.32 0.38
CA ALA A 143 -12.54 -0.90 -0.36
C ALA A 143 -11.19 -0.85 -1.08
N PRO A 144 -10.61 -1.99 -1.47
CA PRO A 144 -9.43 -2.01 -2.31
C PRO A 144 -9.68 -1.22 -3.60
N LEU A 145 -8.74 -0.35 -3.98
CA LEU A 145 -8.87 0.54 -5.15
C LEU A 145 -9.32 -0.22 -6.41
N VAL A 146 -8.95 -1.50 -6.56
CA VAL A 146 -9.30 -2.37 -7.69
C VAL A 146 -10.82 -2.49 -7.95
N ILE A 147 -11.67 -2.13 -6.97
CA ILE A 147 -13.13 -2.16 -7.11
C ILE A 147 -13.66 -1.19 -8.18
N PHE A 148 -12.86 -0.19 -8.61
CA PHE A 148 -13.22 0.68 -9.74
C PHE A 148 -13.61 -0.12 -10.99
N ALA A 149 -13.03 -1.31 -11.19
CA ALA A 149 -13.33 -2.19 -12.31
C ALA A 149 -14.78 -2.68 -12.31
N THR A 150 -15.39 -2.86 -11.13
CA THR A 150 -16.82 -3.19 -10.99
C THR A 150 -17.70 -2.08 -11.57
N PHE A 151 -17.36 -0.82 -11.28
CA PHE A 151 -18.06 0.35 -11.82
C PHE A 151 -17.83 0.53 -13.32
N VAL A 152 -16.61 0.24 -13.80
CA VAL A 152 -16.30 0.21 -15.24
C VAL A 152 -17.17 -0.83 -15.97
N GLY A 153 -17.29 -2.05 -15.43
CA GLY A 153 -18.14 -3.09 -16.00
C GLY A 153 -19.63 -2.75 -15.96
N PHE A 154 -20.10 -2.17 -14.85
CA PHE A 154 -21.48 -1.68 -14.71
C PHE A 154 -21.80 -0.60 -15.76
N GLN A 155 -20.96 0.43 -15.84
CA GLN A 155 -21.23 1.57 -16.71
C GLN A 155 -21.09 1.20 -18.17
N GLY A 156 -20.05 0.45 -18.56
CA GLY A 156 -19.88 0.01 -19.94
C GLY A 156 -21.06 -0.80 -20.44
N ALA A 157 -21.59 -1.65 -19.57
CA ALA A 157 -22.79 -2.43 -19.82
C ALA A 157 -24.07 -1.58 -19.90
N TYR A 158 -24.21 -0.57 -19.05
CA TYR A 158 -25.36 0.32 -19.03
C TYR A 158 -25.40 1.19 -20.29
N LEU A 159 -24.25 1.71 -20.73
CA LEU A 159 -24.15 2.50 -21.95
C LEU A 159 -24.40 1.68 -23.22
N ALA A 160 -24.09 0.38 -23.21
CA ALA A 160 -24.29 -0.49 -24.37
C ALA A 160 -25.75 -0.93 -24.57
N ASP A 161 -26.42 -1.39 -23.51
CA ASP A 161 -27.75 -2.02 -23.63
C ASP A 161 -28.88 -1.20 -22.98
N GLY A 162 -28.58 -0.17 -22.19
CA GLY A 162 -29.56 0.61 -21.41
C GLY A 162 -30.27 -0.16 -20.28
N SER A 163 -30.06 -1.48 -20.18
CA SER A 163 -30.68 -2.34 -19.17
C SER A 163 -29.89 -2.36 -17.86
N LEU A 164 -30.55 -1.95 -16.78
CA LEU A 164 -29.99 -1.97 -15.42
C LEU A 164 -29.61 -3.39 -14.97
N TRP A 165 -30.44 -4.39 -15.29
CA TRP A 165 -30.21 -5.78 -14.87
C TRP A 165 -28.97 -6.37 -15.56
N ASN A 166 -28.80 -6.09 -16.85
CA ASN A 166 -27.62 -6.53 -17.60
C ASN A 166 -26.36 -5.79 -17.12
N ALA A 167 -26.49 -4.51 -16.74
CA ALA A 167 -25.40 -3.74 -16.13
C ALA A 167 -24.95 -4.34 -14.81
N PHE A 168 -25.89 -4.69 -13.93
CA PHE A 168 -25.58 -5.34 -12.66
C PHE A 168 -24.92 -6.71 -12.87
N ALA A 169 -25.47 -7.55 -13.75
CA ALA A 169 -24.92 -8.86 -14.05
C ALA A 169 -23.47 -8.77 -14.56
N ARG A 170 -23.18 -7.80 -15.45
CA ARG A 170 -21.83 -7.58 -15.98
C ARG A 170 -20.86 -6.98 -14.96
N ALA A 171 -21.34 -6.16 -14.03
CA ALA A 171 -20.56 -5.70 -12.87
C ALA A 171 -20.12 -6.88 -11.99
N VAL A 172 -21.03 -7.84 -11.73
CA VAL A 172 -20.70 -9.07 -11.00
C VAL A 172 -19.67 -9.90 -11.76
N VAL A 173 -19.84 -10.04 -13.08
CA VAL A 173 -18.93 -10.85 -13.92
C VAL A 173 -17.50 -10.31 -13.94
N ILE A 174 -17.30 -9.01 -14.14
CA ILE A 174 -15.94 -8.43 -14.09
C ILE A 174 -15.33 -8.55 -12.69
N THR A 175 -16.14 -8.43 -11.65
CA THR A 175 -15.70 -8.57 -10.26
C THR A 175 -15.25 -10.01 -9.99
N LEU A 176 -16.05 -11.00 -10.41
CA LEU A 176 -15.66 -12.40 -10.32
C LEU A 176 -14.35 -12.66 -11.06
N GLY A 177 -14.22 -12.16 -12.30
CA GLY A 177 -12.98 -12.25 -13.05
C GLY A 177 -11.78 -11.64 -12.31
N MET A 178 -11.96 -10.44 -11.74
CA MET A 178 -10.91 -9.72 -11.02
C MET A 178 -10.42 -10.45 -9.76
N PHE A 179 -11.35 -11.00 -8.97
CA PHE A 179 -11.00 -11.69 -7.72
C PHE A 179 -10.68 -13.17 -7.92
N PHE A 180 -11.02 -13.77 -9.06
CA PHE A 180 -10.78 -15.19 -9.32
C PHE A 180 -9.31 -15.60 -9.18
N PRO A 181 -8.32 -14.86 -9.73
CA PRO A 181 -6.90 -15.18 -9.53
C PRO A 181 -6.50 -15.16 -8.06
N PHE A 182 -6.99 -14.17 -7.31
CA PHE A 182 -6.69 -14.06 -5.88
C PHE A 182 -7.20 -15.27 -5.10
N PHE A 183 -8.45 -15.68 -5.30
CA PHE A 183 -8.99 -16.88 -4.65
C PHE A 183 -8.29 -18.15 -5.11
N LEU A 184 -7.98 -18.27 -6.40
CA LEU A 184 -7.28 -19.42 -6.95
C LEU A 184 -5.88 -19.56 -6.34
N PHE A 185 -5.10 -18.48 -6.29
CA PHE A 185 -3.78 -18.50 -5.66
C PHE A 185 -3.85 -18.73 -4.16
N THR A 186 -4.89 -18.21 -3.49
CA THR A 186 -5.06 -18.42 -2.04
C THR A 186 -5.35 -19.88 -1.72
N ILE A 187 -6.27 -20.50 -2.46
CA ILE A 187 -6.65 -21.90 -2.26
C ILE A 187 -5.51 -22.83 -2.68
N ALA A 188 -4.89 -22.59 -3.83
CA ALA A 188 -3.81 -23.45 -4.33
C ALA A 188 -2.48 -23.27 -3.59
N GLY A 189 -2.21 -22.07 -3.06
CA GLY A 189 -0.94 -21.70 -2.44
C GLY A 189 -0.92 -21.72 -0.91
N HIS A 190 -2.01 -22.15 -0.26
CA HIS A 190 -2.19 -22.04 1.19
C HIS A 190 -0.99 -22.56 2.00
N GLU A 191 -0.55 -23.79 1.76
CA GLU A 191 0.51 -24.43 2.58
C GLU A 191 1.91 -23.90 2.29
N PHE A 192 2.24 -23.61 1.03
CA PHE A 192 3.61 -23.22 0.66
C PHE A 192 3.86 -21.72 0.79
N PHE A 193 2.92 -20.90 0.33
CA PHE A 193 3.12 -19.46 0.23
C PHE A 193 2.81 -18.77 1.55
N PHE A 194 1.66 -19.05 2.17
CA PHE A 194 1.24 -18.34 3.38
C PHE A 194 2.03 -18.78 4.61
N ASP A 195 2.33 -20.07 4.77
CA ASP A 195 3.18 -20.51 5.89
C ASP A 195 4.61 -19.99 5.75
N GLY A 196 5.14 -19.89 4.53
CA GLY A 196 6.44 -19.28 4.24
C GLY A 196 6.44 -17.77 4.56
N LEU A 197 5.40 -17.06 4.11
CA LEU A 197 5.24 -15.63 4.37
C LEU A 197 5.08 -15.33 5.87
N CYS A 198 4.23 -16.07 6.58
CA CYS A 198 4.05 -15.95 8.02
C CYS A 198 5.37 -16.14 8.77
N ARG A 199 6.15 -17.19 8.42
CA ARG A 199 7.48 -17.41 9.02
C ARG A 199 8.45 -16.26 8.75
N SER A 200 8.45 -15.70 7.54
CA SER A 200 9.27 -14.53 7.18
C SER A 200 8.86 -13.28 7.97
N VAL A 201 7.56 -13.00 8.06
CA VAL A 201 7.02 -11.86 8.82
C VAL A 201 7.37 -11.98 10.30
N ILE A 202 7.23 -13.18 10.90
CA ILE A 202 7.64 -13.43 12.28
C ILE A 202 9.14 -13.13 12.46
N GLY A 203 9.99 -13.54 11.52
CA GLY A 203 11.42 -13.25 11.55
C GLY A 203 11.74 -11.76 11.49
N VAL A 204 11.09 -11.01 10.58
CA VAL A 204 11.28 -9.55 10.47
C VAL A 204 10.80 -8.83 11.72
N ILE A 205 9.62 -9.21 12.25
CA ILE A 205 9.10 -8.65 13.49
C ILE A 205 10.09 -8.91 14.64
N ALA A 206 10.61 -10.13 14.76
CA ALA A 206 11.59 -10.47 15.79
C ALA A 206 12.88 -9.62 15.70
N VAL A 207 13.40 -9.41 14.48
CA VAL A 207 14.59 -8.56 14.26
C VAL A 207 14.31 -7.10 14.63
N ILE A 208 13.20 -6.53 14.18
CA ILE A 208 12.82 -5.15 14.53
C ILE A 208 12.65 -5.01 16.04
N ALA A 209 12.00 -5.99 16.67
CA ALA A 209 11.76 -5.95 18.10
C ALA A 209 13.09 -5.99 18.88
N MET A 210 14.07 -6.80 18.46
CA MET A 210 15.43 -6.81 19.04
C MET A 210 16.18 -5.48 18.82
N GLN A 211 16.01 -4.85 17.65
CA GLN A 211 16.61 -3.54 17.37
C GLN A 211 16.03 -2.45 18.28
N ILE A 212 14.71 -2.45 18.49
CA ILE A 212 14.04 -1.54 19.42
C ILE A 212 14.57 -1.76 20.85
N LEU A 213 14.65 -3.01 21.30
CA LEU A 213 15.18 -3.34 22.63
C LEU A 213 16.61 -2.82 22.82
N LYS A 214 17.49 -3.07 21.85
CA LYS A 214 18.88 -2.62 21.89
C LYS A 214 18.97 -1.09 21.94
N ALA A 215 18.19 -0.39 21.11
CA ALA A 215 18.15 1.07 21.11
C ALA A 215 17.64 1.64 22.44
N SER A 216 16.64 1.01 23.06
CA SER A 216 16.15 1.39 24.39
C SER A 216 17.24 1.23 25.47
N VAL A 217 18.03 0.15 25.42
CA VAL A 217 19.08 -0.11 26.42
C VAL A 217 20.30 0.80 26.20
N GLU A 218 20.77 0.97 24.96
CA GLU A 218 21.93 1.81 24.63
C GLU A 218 21.63 3.30 24.87
N GLY A 219 20.42 3.76 24.53
CA GLY A 219 19.97 5.13 24.83
C GLY A 219 19.92 5.42 26.34
N SER A 220 19.59 4.43 27.16
CA SER A 220 19.70 4.54 28.62
C SER A 220 21.16 4.49 29.11
N LEU A 221 22.03 3.71 28.47
CA LEU A 221 23.44 3.59 28.83
C LEU A 221 24.26 4.85 28.53
N ASP A 222 23.97 5.56 27.44
CA ASP A 222 24.65 6.81 27.12
C ASP A 222 24.20 7.97 28.03
N ARG A 223 22.96 7.94 28.54
CA ARG A 223 22.51 8.86 29.62
C ARG A 223 23.30 8.66 30.92
N LEU A 224 23.70 7.42 31.23
CA LEU A 224 24.48 7.11 32.44
C LEU A 224 25.92 7.66 32.41
N LYS A 225 26.48 7.97 31.24
CA LYS A 225 27.88 8.45 31.13
C LYS A 225 28.06 9.94 31.45
N GLY A 226 26.97 10.71 31.54
CA GLY A 226 27.02 12.17 31.69
C GLY A 226 26.53 12.72 33.04
N GLU A 227 25.94 11.90 33.91
CA GLU A 227 25.19 12.36 35.09
C GLU A 227 25.90 12.05 36.42
N PRO A 228 25.75 12.91 37.45
CA PRO A 228 26.29 12.64 38.79
C PRO A 228 25.65 11.39 39.42
N LEU A 229 26.38 10.74 40.34
CA LEU A 229 26.10 9.40 40.90
C LEU A 229 24.65 9.17 41.40
N GLY A 230 23.91 10.23 41.75
CA GLY A 230 22.51 10.15 42.19
C GLY A 230 21.49 9.90 41.08
N GLU A 231 21.67 10.51 39.90
CA GLU A 231 20.77 10.32 38.74
C GLU A 231 21.04 9.01 37.98
N ALA A 232 22.28 8.52 38.05
CA ALA A 232 22.66 7.22 37.52
C ALA A 232 21.91 6.06 38.20
N ILE A 233 21.63 6.17 39.51
CA ILE A 233 20.87 5.15 40.27
C ILE A 233 19.39 5.14 39.82
N VAL A 234 18.80 6.31 39.59
CA VAL A 234 17.41 6.45 39.12
C VAL A 234 17.26 5.93 37.69
N THR A 235 18.20 6.27 36.81
CA THR A 235 18.21 5.78 35.42
C THR A 235 18.36 4.26 35.37
N THR A 236 19.27 3.67 36.16
CA THR A 236 19.45 2.21 36.22
C THR A 236 18.22 1.48 36.78
N ALA A 237 17.50 2.11 37.73
CA ALA A 237 16.26 1.57 38.29
C ALA A 237 15.10 1.56 37.27
N GLN A 238 15.10 2.43 36.26
CA GLN A 238 14.07 2.47 35.21
C GLN A 238 14.32 1.49 34.03
N VAL A 239 15.58 1.14 33.73
CA VAL A 239 15.91 0.22 32.61
C VAL A 239 15.44 -1.22 32.88
N GLY A 240 15.55 -1.69 34.13
CA GLY A 240 15.13 -3.03 34.54
C GLY A 240 13.65 -3.33 34.25
N PRO A 241 12.70 -2.51 34.72
CA PRO A 241 11.29 -2.73 34.45
C PRO A 241 10.89 -2.50 32.99
N ALA A 242 11.60 -1.65 32.23
CA ALA A 242 11.41 -1.53 30.77
C ALA A 242 11.77 -2.84 30.03
N ALA A 243 12.91 -3.46 30.38
CA ALA A 243 13.32 -4.75 29.82
C ALA A 243 12.38 -5.89 30.24
N ALA A 244 11.86 -5.86 31.48
CA ALA A 244 10.89 -6.83 31.96
C ALA A 244 9.55 -6.73 31.21
N LEU A 245 9.06 -5.51 30.96
CA LEU A 245 7.87 -5.26 30.14
C LEU A 245 8.04 -5.70 28.69
N TYR A 246 9.26 -5.84 28.19
CA TYR A 246 9.50 -6.35 26.85
C TYR A 246 9.60 -7.89 26.82
N LEU A 247 10.31 -8.49 27.76
CA LEU A 247 10.59 -9.93 27.77
C LEU A 247 9.40 -10.77 28.28
N LEU A 248 8.68 -10.30 29.30
CA LEU A 248 7.54 -11.04 29.88
C LEU A 248 6.40 -11.28 28.89
N PRO A 249 5.96 -10.28 28.11
CA PRO A 249 4.92 -10.49 27.10
C PRO A 249 5.37 -11.43 26.00
N LEU A 250 6.63 -11.36 25.60
CA LEU A 250 7.18 -12.18 24.52
C LEU A 250 7.21 -13.67 24.93
N VAL A 251 7.60 -13.94 26.18
CA VAL A 251 7.52 -15.29 26.77
C VAL A 251 6.07 -15.75 26.95
N ALA A 252 5.17 -14.86 27.38
CA ALA A 252 3.76 -15.18 27.52
C ALA A 252 3.08 -15.49 26.17
N LEU A 253 3.43 -14.77 25.11
CA LEU A 253 2.94 -15.00 23.75
C LEU A 253 3.45 -16.33 23.17
N TYR A 254 4.70 -16.69 23.48
CA TYR A 254 5.28 -17.99 23.09
C TYR A 254 4.59 -19.16 23.80
N LYS A 255 4.23 -19.00 25.08
CA LYS A 255 3.63 -20.07 25.89
C LYS A 255 2.10 -20.18 25.75
N PHE A 256 1.41 -19.07 25.44
CA PHE A 256 -0.05 -19.00 25.38
C PHE A 256 -0.54 -18.47 24.02
N THR A 257 -0.71 -19.36 23.06
CA THR A 257 -1.21 -19.09 21.69
C THR A 257 -2.74 -18.94 21.60
N ASN A 258 -3.34 -18.25 22.56
CA ASN A 258 -4.78 -17.98 22.55
C ASN A 258 -5.08 -16.66 21.80
N LYS A 259 -6.21 -16.60 21.07
CA LYS A 259 -6.65 -15.42 20.29
C LYS A 259 -6.63 -14.11 21.09
N TYR A 260 -6.92 -14.20 22.38
CA TYR A 260 -7.06 -13.07 23.29
C TYR A 260 -5.75 -12.68 24.00
N THR A 261 -4.73 -13.54 23.98
CA THR A 261 -3.46 -13.31 24.68
C THR A 261 -2.77 -12.05 24.17
N ALA A 262 -2.71 -11.85 22.85
CA ALA A 262 -2.08 -10.67 22.27
C ALA A 262 -2.81 -9.38 22.67
N LEU A 263 -4.15 -9.38 22.66
CA LEU A 263 -4.96 -8.22 23.04
C LEU A 263 -4.77 -7.86 24.53
N LEU A 264 -4.82 -8.87 25.40
CA LEU A 264 -4.59 -8.70 26.84
C LEU A 264 -3.18 -8.20 27.13
N LEU A 265 -2.16 -8.75 26.46
CA LEU A 265 -0.78 -8.28 26.60
C LEU A 265 -0.64 -6.82 26.18
N VAL A 266 -1.21 -6.40 25.06
CA VAL A 266 -1.16 -4.99 24.64
C VAL A 266 -1.80 -4.08 25.69
N ILE A 267 -2.97 -4.44 26.21
CA ILE A 267 -3.66 -3.65 27.24
C ILE A 267 -2.82 -3.58 28.52
N VAL A 268 -2.32 -4.71 29.02
CA VAL A 268 -1.51 -4.78 30.25
C VAL A 268 -0.22 -3.98 30.12
N ASN A 269 0.47 -4.07 28.97
CA ASN A 269 1.70 -3.31 28.74
C ASN A 269 1.44 -1.82 28.55
N ALA A 270 0.35 -1.44 27.90
CA ALA A 270 -0.03 -0.03 27.77
C ALA A 270 -0.33 0.60 29.15
N VAL A 271 -1.08 -0.11 29.99
CA VAL A 271 -1.38 0.32 31.36
C VAL A 271 -0.10 0.38 32.19
N ALA A 272 0.74 -0.67 32.16
CA ALA A 272 1.99 -0.69 32.90
C ALA A 272 2.95 0.42 32.46
N GLY A 273 3.10 0.64 31.15
CA GLY A 273 3.93 1.71 30.61
C GLY A 273 3.49 3.10 31.04
N GLN A 274 2.18 3.35 31.15
CA GLN A 274 1.63 4.62 31.61
C GLN A 274 1.99 4.95 33.07
N PHE A 275 2.19 3.93 33.91
CA PHE A 275 2.61 4.12 35.31
C PHE A 275 4.13 4.15 35.48
N LEU A 276 4.87 3.53 34.55
CA LEU A 276 6.30 3.30 34.69
C LEU A 276 7.18 4.41 34.05
N PHE A 277 6.66 5.11 33.04
CA PHE A 277 7.35 6.19 32.31
C PHE A 277 6.69 7.56 32.51
N ARG A 278 5.96 7.75 33.61
CA ARG A 278 5.37 9.04 33.95
C ARG A 278 6.41 9.85 34.71
N ASP A 279 7.00 10.82 34.03
CA ASP A 279 7.72 11.93 34.66
C ASP A 279 6.75 12.75 35.55
#